data_AF-A0A8S2T5N6-F1
#
_entry.id   AF-A0A8S2T5N6-F1
#
_cell.length_a   1.000
_cell.length_b   1.000
_cell.length_c   1.000
_cell.angle_alpha   90.00
_cell.angle_beta   90.00
_cell.angle_gamma   90.00
#
_symmetry.space_group_name_H-M   'P 1'
#
loop_
_entity.id
_entity.type
_entity.pdbx_description
1 polymer ?
#
loop_
_entity_poly.entity_id
_entity_poly.type
_entity_poly.pdbx_seq_one_letter_code
_entity_poly.pdbx_strand_id
1 'polypeptide(L)'
;FSDLEIHECWFHFTQAIHRRIQKEGLVDLYESNADVKMWLRSYMALPLLLPSTLDDAIKHLNNSIPFSDPKLRNFVQYFETQWVLAVPSEYWSLGPVHLRTNNAIKGNHYFLR
;
A
#
# COMPACT_ATOMS: atom_id res chain seq x y z
N PHE A 1 -18.68 -20.70 4.43
CA PHE A 1 -17.64 -19.86 5.07
C PHE A 1 -18.08 -18.43 4.90
N SER A 2 -18.91 -17.99 5.85
CA SER A 2 -19.51 -16.67 5.91
C SER A 2 -18.73 -15.90 6.97
N ASP A 3 -18.43 -14.63 6.70
CA ASP A 3 -17.88 -13.66 7.64
C ASP A 3 -16.36 -13.74 7.92
N LEU A 4 -15.54 -13.76 6.85
CA LEU A 4 -14.12 -13.44 7.01
C LEU A 4 -13.94 -11.91 7.06
N GLU A 5 -13.76 -11.37 8.26
CA GLU A 5 -13.43 -9.97 8.51
C GLU A 5 -12.17 -9.53 7.74
N ILE A 6 -12.34 -8.72 6.71
CA ILE A 6 -11.25 -8.19 5.87
C ILE A 6 -10.55 -7.03 6.60
N HIS A 7 -9.76 -7.36 7.62
CA HIS A 7 -8.85 -6.41 8.28
C HIS A 7 -7.38 -6.72 8.00
N GLU A 8 -7.15 -7.84 7.34
CA GLU A 8 -5.83 -8.37 7.08
C GLU A 8 -5.26 -7.88 5.73
N CYS A 9 -6.07 -7.48 4.76
CA CYS A 9 -5.54 -7.17 3.41
C CYS A 9 -4.73 -5.87 3.33
N TRP A 10 -5.17 -4.76 3.94
CA TRP A 10 -4.43 -3.49 3.87
C TRP A 10 -3.13 -3.56 4.67
N PHE A 11 -3.16 -4.18 5.86
CA PHE A 11 -1.96 -4.38 6.66
C PHE A 11 -0.94 -5.29 5.95
N HIS A 12 -1.36 -6.42 5.38
CA HIS A 12 -0.46 -7.30 4.63
C HIS A 12 0.02 -6.67 3.31
N PHE A 13 -0.83 -5.88 2.65
CA PHE A 13 -0.45 -5.09 1.47
C PHE A 13 0.66 -4.10 1.82
N THR A 14 0.44 -3.24 2.81
CA THR A 14 1.45 -2.25 3.23
C THR A 14 2.73 -2.91 3.74
N GLN A 15 2.61 -4.05 4.44
CA GLN A 15 3.77 -4.86 4.84
C GLN A 15 4.53 -5.44 3.64
N ALA A 16 3.84 -5.93 2.61
CA ALA A 16 4.47 -6.43 1.39
C ALA A 16 5.20 -5.32 0.62
N ILE A 17 4.62 -4.12 0.57
CA ILE A 17 5.29 -2.93 0.02
C ILE A 17 6.54 -2.58 0.83
N HIS A 18 6.45 -2.54 2.17
CA HIS A 18 7.61 -2.29 3.04
C HIS A 18 8.73 -3.33 2.87
N ARG A 19 8.38 -4.61 2.80
CA ARG A 19 9.35 -5.69 2.53
C ARG A 19 10.02 -5.52 1.17
N ARG A 20 9.29 -5.07 0.15
CA ARG A 20 9.89 -4.76 -1.14
C ARG A 20 10.84 -3.57 -1.06
N ILE A 21 10.48 -2.48 -0.38
CA ILE A 21 11.36 -1.33 -0.15
C ILE A 21 12.69 -1.78 0.48
N GLN A 22 12.62 -2.66 1.48
CA GLN A 22 13.81 -3.26 2.10
C GLN A 22 14.62 -4.09 1.10
N LYS A 23 13.96 -4.96 0.34
CA LYS A 23 14.60 -5.86 -0.65
C LYS A 23 15.34 -5.10 -1.77
N GLU A 24 14.79 -3.98 -2.24
CA GLU A 24 15.44 -3.15 -3.25
C GLU A 24 16.55 -2.25 -2.68
N GLY A 25 16.77 -2.27 -1.35
CA GLY A 25 17.76 -1.42 -0.69
C GLY A 25 17.40 0.06 -0.73
N LEU A 26 16.10 0.38 -0.60
CA LEU A 26 15.54 1.73 -0.61
C LEU A 26 15.36 2.32 0.81
N VAL A 27 15.73 1.60 1.87
CA VAL A 27 15.47 2.00 3.26
C VAL A 27 16.07 3.37 3.58
N ASP A 28 17.35 3.57 3.29
CA ASP A 28 18.03 4.84 3.57
C ASP A 28 17.38 6.00 2.81
N LEU A 29 16.97 5.74 1.57
CA LEU A 29 16.31 6.73 0.72
C LEU A 29 14.91 7.07 1.22
N TYR A 30 14.16 6.07 1.67
CA TYR A 30 12.84 6.23 2.29
C TYR A 30 12.91 7.04 3.59
N GLU A 31 13.98 6.92 4.36
CA GLU A 31 14.13 7.68 5.62
C GLU A 31 14.70 9.08 5.40
N SER A 32 15.62 9.26 4.45
CA SER A 32 16.34 10.52 4.24
C SER A 32 15.68 11.48 3.25
N ASN A 33 14.82 11.00 2.34
CA ASN A 33 14.21 11.81 1.30
C ASN A 33 12.68 11.84 1.44
N ALA A 34 12.12 13.03 1.72
CA ALA A 34 10.70 13.22 1.94
C ALA A 34 9.84 12.91 0.70
N ASP A 35 10.31 13.24 -0.50
CA ASP A 35 9.59 13.01 -1.75
C ASP A 35 9.49 11.51 -2.05
N VAL A 36 10.58 10.77 -1.87
CA VAL A 36 10.59 9.30 -2.00
C VAL A 36 9.71 8.65 -0.94
N LYS A 37 9.78 9.13 0.30
CA LYS A 37 8.95 8.64 1.39
C LYS A 37 7.47 8.83 1.06
N MET A 38 7.10 10.02 0.60
CA MET A 38 5.74 10.33 0.20
C MET A 38 5.30 9.46 -0.98
N TRP A 39 6.12 9.38 -2.03
CA TRP A 39 5.85 8.58 -3.23
C TRP A 39 5.63 7.09 -2.90
N LEU A 40 6.50 6.47 -2.09
CA LEU A 40 6.33 5.08 -1.65
C LEU A 40 5.11 4.88 -0.74
N ARG A 41 4.78 5.86 0.11
CA ARG A 41 3.56 5.82 0.94
C ARG A 41 2.30 5.99 0.10
N SER A 42 2.35 6.69 -1.03
CA SER A 42 1.22 6.76 -1.95
C SER A 42 0.85 5.39 -2.52
N TYR A 43 1.84 4.53 -2.83
CA TYR A 43 1.54 3.14 -3.19
C TYR A 43 0.84 2.38 -2.07
N MET A 44 1.26 2.57 -0.81
CA MET A 44 0.61 1.96 0.36
C MET A 44 -0.83 2.43 0.58
N ALA A 45 -1.18 3.60 0.04
CA ALA A 45 -2.51 4.20 0.11
C ALA A 45 -3.42 3.82 -1.07
N LEU A 46 -2.88 3.25 -2.16
CA LEU A 46 -3.68 2.85 -3.34
C LEU A 46 -4.89 1.96 -3.00
N PRO A 47 -4.80 0.97 -2.08
CA PRO A 47 -5.97 0.20 -1.65
C PRO A 47 -7.14 1.02 -1.11
N LEU A 48 -6.89 2.24 -0.65
CA LEU A 48 -7.90 3.11 -0.04
C LEU A 48 -8.67 3.95 -1.09
N LEU A 49 -8.24 3.90 -2.35
CA LEU A 49 -8.90 4.60 -3.44
C LEU A 49 -10.10 3.81 -3.96
N LEU A 50 -11.02 4.53 -4.60
CA LEU A 50 -12.09 3.90 -5.36
C LEU A 50 -11.50 3.12 -6.54
N PRO A 51 -12.03 1.92 -6.87
CA PRO A 51 -11.57 1.15 -8.03
C PRO A 51 -11.58 1.96 -9.33
N SER A 52 -12.58 2.84 -9.51
CA SER A 52 -12.71 3.71 -10.69
C SER A 52 -11.59 4.75 -10.85
N THR A 53 -10.86 5.07 -9.78
CA THR A 53 -9.77 6.05 -9.78
C THR A 53 -8.39 5.40 -9.71
N LEU A 54 -8.34 4.09 -9.50
CA LEU A 54 -7.11 3.37 -9.16
C LEU A 54 -6.12 3.33 -10.32
N ASP A 55 -6.60 3.05 -11.52
CA ASP A 55 -5.76 2.98 -12.72
C ASP A 55 -5.06 4.31 -13.01
N ASP A 56 -5.78 5.42 -12.86
CA ASP A 56 -5.24 6.76 -13.07
C ASP A 56 -4.24 7.14 -11.97
N ALA A 57 -4.52 6.76 -10.72
CA ALA A 57 -3.59 6.95 -9.62
C ALA A 57 -2.28 6.16 -9.80
N ILE A 58 -2.36 4.90 -10.23
CA ILE A 58 -1.17 4.09 -10.54
C ILE A 58 -0.36 4.73 -11.68
N LYS A 59 -1.02 5.10 -12.79
CA LYS A 59 -0.34 5.77 -13.92
C LYS A 59 0.34 7.06 -13.48
N HIS A 60 -0.32 7.86 -12.63
CA HIS A 60 0.25 9.08 -12.10
C HIS A 60 1.51 8.80 -11.25
N LEU A 61 1.47 7.79 -10.37
CA LEU A 61 2.61 7.40 -9.54
C LEU A 61 3.77 6.85 -10.37
N ASN A 62 3.50 6.02 -11.38
CA ASN A 62 4.53 5.46 -12.26
C ASN A 62 5.23 6.55 -13.09
N ASN A 63 4.52 7.62 -13.44
CA ASN A 63 5.06 8.76 -14.20
C ASN A 63 5.74 9.83 -13.32
N SER A 64 5.55 9.80 -12.00
CA SER A 64 6.05 10.81 -11.05
C SER A 64 7.21 10.30 -10.18
N ILE A 65 8.05 9.41 -10.75
CA ILE A 65 9.25 8.92 -10.04
C ILE A 65 10.13 10.12 -9.66
N PRO A 66 10.42 10.33 -8.35
CA PRO A 66 10.97 11.60 -7.86
C PRO A 66 12.38 11.91 -8.34
N PHE A 67 13.18 10.91 -8.71
CA PHE A 67 14.47 11.09 -9.41
C PHE A 67 14.96 9.77 -10.02
N SER A 68 16.00 9.84 -10.84
CA SER A 68 16.54 8.70 -11.59
C SER A 68 17.38 7.76 -10.73
N ASP A 69 16.73 6.98 -9.87
CA ASP A 69 17.31 5.82 -9.19
C ASP A 69 16.77 4.50 -9.80
N PRO A 70 17.62 3.60 -10.32
CA PRO A 70 17.20 2.30 -10.84
C PRO A 70 16.38 1.46 -9.85
N LYS A 71 16.63 1.57 -8.55
CA LYS A 71 15.89 0.84 -7.50
C LYS A 71 14.42 1.24 -7.43
N LEU A 72 14.11 2.53 -7.68
CA LEU A 72 12.73 3.00 -7.75
C LEU A 72 12.01 2.41 -8.96
N ARG A 73 12.69 2.26 -10.11
CA ARG A 73 12.13 1.59 -11.29
C ARG A 73 11.88 0.10 -11.04
N ASN A 74 12.81 -0.59 -10.37
CA ASN A 74 12.63 -1.98 -9.97
C ASN A 74 11.41 -2.14 -9.05
N PHE A 75 11.21 -1.19 -8.13
CA PHE A 75 10.02 -1.15 -7.29
C PHE A 75 8.73 -1.02 -8.12
N VAL A 76 8.67 -0.09 -9.07
CA VAL A 76 7.51 0.07 -9.98
C VAL A 76 7.24 -1.23 -10.74
N GLN A 77 8.28 -1.82 -11.32
CA GLN A 77 8.13 -3.05 -12.09
C GLN A 77 7.63 -4.22 -11.24
N TYR A 78 8.11 -4.35 -10.00
CA TYR A 78 7.53 -5.29 -9.04
C TYR A 78 6.06 -4.99 -8.80
N PHE A 79 5.71 -3.74 -8.56
CA PHE A 79 4.35 -3.35 -8.21
C PHE A 79 3.37 -3.70 -9.34
N GLU A 80 3.70 -3.32 -10.57
CA GLU A 80 2.92 -3.66 -11.76
C GLU A 80 2.76 -5.17 -11.93
N THR A 81 3.86 -5.91 -11.84
CA THR A 81 3.84 -7.37 -12.05
C THR A 81 3.01 -8.09 -11.00
N GLN A 82 3.11 -7.68 -9.74
CA GLN A 82 2.50 -8.43 -8.63
C GLN A 82 1.09 -7.97 -8.27
N TRP A 83 0.75 -6.69 -8.47
CA TRP A 83 -0.51 -6.13 -8.01
C TRP A 83 -1.43 -5.69 -9.15
N VAL A 84 -0.86 -5.28 -10.30
CA VAL A 84 -1.67 -4.82 -11.43
C VAL A 84 -1.96 -5.97 -12.40
N LEU A 85 -0.94 -6.78 -12.72
CA LEU A 85 -1.09 -7.88 -13.68
C LEU A 85 -1.57 -9.19 -13.04
N ALA A 86 -1.12 -9.50 -11.83
CA ALA A 86 -1.39 -10.79 -11.21
C ALA A 86 -2.67 -10.83 -10.36
N VAL A 87 -3.19 -9.67 -9.93
CA VAL A 87 -4.35 -9.58 -9.02
C VAL A 87 -5.32 -8.53 -9.55
N PRO A 88 -6.60 -8.86 -9.80
CA PRO A 88 -7.58 -7.85 -10.18
C PRO A 88 -7.71 -6.79 -9.07
N SER A 89 -7.79 -5.53 -9.46
CA SER A 89 -7.87 -4.37 -8.55
C SER A 89 -8.97 -4.47 -7.51
N GLU A 90 -10.06 -5.14 -7.83
CA GLU A 90 -11.20 -5.40 -6.94
C GLU A 90 -10.86 -6.21 -5.68
N TYR A 91 -9.78 -7.01 -5.71
CA TYR A 91 -9.37 -7.84 -4.57
C TYR A 91 -8.48 -7.11 -3.56
N TRP A 92 -7.84 -6.02 -3.97
CA TRP A 92 -6.90 -5.29 -3.13
C TRP A 92 -7.21 -3.81 -2.98
N SER A 93 -8.04 -3.22 -3.84
CA SER A 93 -8.69 -1.93 -3.59
C SER A 93 -9.97 -2.15 -2.82
N LEU A 94 -10.01 -1.64 -1.60
CA LEU A 94 -11.14 -1.80 -0.68
C LEU A 94 -12.24 -0.76 -0.92
N GLY A 95 -11.97 0.30 -1.68
CA GLY A 95 -12.86 1.45 -1.78
C GLY A 95 -13.22 2.05 -0.41
N PRO A 96 -14.04 3.10 -0.35
CA PRO A 96 -14.56 3.67 0.89
C PRO A 96 -15.73 2.82 1.40
N VAL A 97 -15.54 1.52 1.61
CA VAL A 97 -16.47 0.71 2.40
C VAL A 97 -16.08 0.89 3.87
N HIS A 98 -16.61 1.97 4.45
CA HIS A 98 -16.78 2.27 5.87
C HIS A 98 -15.67 1.83 6.86
N LEU A 99 -14.95 2.85 7.37
CA LEU A 99 -14.41 2.92 8.73
C LEU A 99 -13.59 1.71 9.22
N ARG A 100 -12.26 1.79 9.06
CA ARG A 100 -11.37 1.26 10.10
C ARG A 100 -10.32 2.29 10.51
N THR A 101 -10.81 3.36 11.13
CA THR A 101 -10.09 3.82 12.32
C THR A 101 -10.16 2.68 13.33
N ASN A 102 -8.99 2.23 13.75
CA ASN A 102 -8.72 1.15 14.70
C ASN A 102 -9.27 1.39 16.13
N ASN A 103 -10.39 2.10 16.31
CA ASN A 103 -10.86 2.54 17.63
C ASN A 103 -11.95 1.67 18.28
N ALA A 104 -12.46 0.61 17.62
CA ALA A 104 -13.38 -0.33 18.29
C ALA A 104 -12.68 -1.51 18.98
N ILE A 105 -11.49 -1.92 18.54
CA ILE A 105 -10.77 -3.07 19.11
C ILE A 105 -9.68 -2.66 20.12
N LYS A 106 -9.40 -1.36 20.27
CA LYS A 106 -8.59 -0.83 21.40
C LYS A 106 -9.42 -0.51 22.65
N GLY A 107 -10.64 -1.05 22.74
CA GLY A 107 -11.56 -0.81 23.86
C GLY A 107 -11.69 -1.95 24.88
N ASN A 108 -10.98 -3.09 24.72
CA ASN A 108 -11.15 -4.23 25.64
C ASN A 108 -9.85 -4.83 26.22
N HIS A 109 -8.79 -4.02 26.34
CA HIS A 109 -7.57 -4.42 27.07
C HIS A 109 -7.40 -3.73 28.43
N TYR A 110 -8.46 -3.10 28.97
CA TYR A 110 -8.42 -2.52 30.33
C TYR A 110 -9.47 -3.09 31.30
N PHE A 111 -10.15 -4.19 30.97
CA PHE A 111 -11.13 -4.80 31.89
C PHE A 111 -10.90 -6.30 32.09
N LEU A 112 -9.66 -6.69 32.36
CA LEU A 112 -9.34 -7.91 33.10
C LEU A 112 -8.04 -7.69 33.90
N ARG A 113 -8.17 -6.98 35.03
CA ARG A 113 -7.33 -7.19 36.20
C ARG A 113 -8.16 -7.02 37.45
#